data_AF-A0A1Q3F840-F1
#
_entry.id   AF-A0A1Q3F840-F1
#
_cell.length_a   1.000
_cell.length_b   1.000
_cell.length_c   1.000
_cell.angle_alpha   90.00
_cell.angle_beta   90.00
_cell.angle_gamma   90.00
#
_symmetry.space_group_name_H-M   'P 1'
#
loop_
_entity.id
_entity.type
_entity.pdbx_description
1 polymer ?
#
loop_
_entity_poly.entity_id
_entity_poly.type
_entity_poly.pdbx_seq_one_letter_code
_entity_poly.pdbx_strand_id
1 'polypeptide(L)'
;MASRGGPMVIGTDGADFEHRQRVAAHYQISALNKARLKYCIFFHYLLFFVMLVKLSADILDRLDIFILEIEELQIPAPIWWEYFWCLSVFLSFVGLSAARRNRVNDMKKYMVGISTVAFVPLIYCIMYYLNDVLEYIYLEEGTELEDTDIFVWQGYPYGLLWYGFVLVALQVHFFSLYFAWNLVKAWKARGALKREN
;
A
#
# COMPACT_ATOMS: atom_id res chain seq x y z
N MET A 1 -22.04 26.55 21.26
CA MET A 1 -22.86 27.02 22.41
C MET A 1 -23.36 25.78 23.16
N ALA A 2 -22.78 25.48 24.31
CA ALA A 2 -23.27 24.42 25.19
C ALA A 2 -24.49 24.95 25.95
N SER A 3 -25.63 24.25 25.87
CA SER A 3 -26.86 24.64 26.56
C SER A 3 -26.66 24.48 28.08
N ARG A 4 -26.63 25.60 28.79
CA ARG A 4 -26.83 25.66 30.24
C ARG A 4 -28.26 25.19 30.53
N GLY A 5 -28.44 23.94 30.94
CA GLY A 5 -29.73 23.42 31.43
C GLY A 5 -30.34 22.23 30.69
N GLY A 6 -29.61 21.56 29.78
CA GLY A 6 -30.05 20.26 29.25
C GLY A 6 -30.06 19.18 30.33
N PRO A 7 -30.89 18.12 30.22
CA PRO A 7 -30.94 17.04 31.21
C PRO A 7 -29.55 16.44 31.39
N MET A 8 -28.95 16.60 32.57
CA MET A 8 -27.72 15.89 32.91
C MET A 8 -28.04 14.41 33.10
N VAL A 9 -27.18 13.54 32.56
CA VAL A 9 -27.26 12.11 32.82
C VAL A 9 -27.14 11.91 34.33
N ILE A 10 -28.10 11.21 34.93
CA ILE A 10 -28.13 10.94 36.37
C ILE A 10 -26.79 10.29 36.78
N GLY A 11 -26.05 10.96 37.67
CA GLY A 11 -24.75 10.50 38.18
C GLY A 11 -23.51 11.24 37.66
N THR A 12 -23.67 12.35 36.91
CA THR A 12 -22.53 13.15 36.41
C THR A 12 -22.73 14.62 36.77
N ASP A 13 -21.74 15.26 37.38
CA ASP A 13 -21.76 16.69 37.76
C ASP A 13 -21.28 17.63 36.61
N GLY A 14 -20.94 17.06 35.45
CA GLY A 14 -20.42 17.77 34.29
C GLY A 14 -18.93 18.15 34.37
N ALA A 15 -18.23 17.78 35.46
CA ALA A 15 -16.78 18.00 35.60
C ALA A 15 -15.95 17.01 34.75
N ASP A 16 -16.56 15.99 34.16
CA ASP A 16 -15.91 14.94 33.36
C ASP A 16 -15.73 15.31 31.87
N PHE A 17 -16.03 16.55 31.48
CA PHE A 17 -16.02 16.98 30.08
C PHE A 17 -14.64 16.83 29.41
N GLU A 18 -13.54 17.17 30.11
CA GLU A 18 -12.18 17.02 29.58
C GLU A 18 -11.83 15.57 29.32
N HIS A 19 -12.21 14.68 30.25
CA HIS A 19 -12.01 13.25 30.12
C HIS A 19 -12.78 12.69 28.91
N ARG A 20 -14.07 13.06 28.77
CA ARG A 20 -14.91 12.64 27.63
C ARG A 20 -14.36 13.14 26.29
N GLN A 21 -13.90 14.39 26.23
CA GLN A 21 -13.30 14.95 25.02
C GLN A 21 -12.02 14.20 24.62
N ARG A 22 -11.13 13.91 25.59
CA ARG A 22 -9.89 13.16 25.34
C ARG A 22 -10.18 11.75 24.83
N VAL A 23 -11.13 11.04 25.45
CA VAL A 23 -11.56 9.71 25.03
C VAL A 23 -12.17 9.74 23.61
N ALA A 24 -13.05 10.70 23.33
CA ALA A 24 -13.66 10.86 22.01
C ALA A 24 -12.62 11.13 20.92
N ALA A 25 -11.64 12.00 21.17
CA ALA A 25 -10.55 12.28 20.24
C ALA A 25 -9.74 11.01 19.90
N HIS A 26 -9.43 10.16 20.89
CA HIS A 26 -8.74 8.89 20.64
C HIS A 26 -9.55 7.94 19.75
N TYR A 27 -10.87 7.84 19.95
CA TYR A 27 -11.72 7.01 19.10
C TYR A 27 -11.83 7.55 17.68
N GLN A 28 -11.93 8.87 17.51
CA GLN A 28 -11.95 9.50 16.19
C GLN A 28 -10.63 9.27 15.43
N ILE A 29 -9.48 9.46 16.08
CA ILE A 29 -8.16 9.18 15.48
C ILE A 29 -8.07 7.72 15.04
N SER A 30 -8.49 6.78 15.90
CA SER A 30 -8.45 5.37 15.53
C SER A 30 -9.42 5.04 14.39
N ALA A 31 -10.63 5.59 14.38
CA ALA A 31 -11.61 5.33 13.34
C ALA A 31 -11.14 5.87 11.97
N LEU A 32 -10.64 7.10 11.95
CA LEU A 32 -10.14 7.75 10.74
C LEU A 32 -8.95 7.00 10.13
N ASN A 33 -7.95 6.65 10.94
CA ASN A 33 -6.78 5.92 10.43
C ASN A 33 -7.12 4.49 9.98
N LYS A 34 -8.14 3.84 10.58
CA LYS A 34 -8.64 2.55 10.09
C LYS A 34 -9.28 2.68 8.71
N ALA A 35 -10.12 3.70 8.51
CA ALA A 35 -10.75 3.94 7.20
C ALA A 35 -9.69 4.23 6.13
N ARG A 36 -8.72 5.11 6.44
CA ARG A 36 -7.62 5.44 5.54
C ARG A 36 -6.73 4.23 5.20
N LEU A 37 -6.38 3.41 6.21
CA LEU A 37 -5.66 2.17 5.96
C LEU A 37 -6.43 1.20 5.04
N LYS A 38 -7.76 1.11 5.20
CA LYS A 38 -8.59 0.30 4.28
C LYS A 38 -8.55 0.83 2.85
N TYR A 39 -8.54 2.15 2.65
CA TYR A 39 -8.37 2.73 1.32
C TYR A 39 -7.00 2.40 0.72
N CYS A 40 -5.91 2.51 1.51
CA CYS A 40 -4.59 2.10 1.02
C CYS A 40 -4.56 0.62 0.64
N ILE A 41 -5.19 -0.26 1.44
CA ILE A 41 -5.31 -1.69 1.11
C ILE A 41 -6.12 -1.88 -0.17
N PHE A 42 -7.22 -1.16 -0.35
CA PHE A 42 -8.01 -1.21 -1.58
C PHE A 42 -7.19 -0.80 -2.82
N PHE A 43 -6.45 0.31 -2.75
CA PHE A 43 -5.56 0.71 -3.85
C PHE A 43 -4.42 -0.28 -4.09
N HIS A 44 -3.92 -0.91 -3.03
CA HIS A 44 -2.95 -2.00 -3.18
C HIS A 44 -3.57 -3.20 -3.91
N TYR A 45 -4.82 -3.56 -3.65
CA TYR A 45 -5.53 -4.57 -4.45
C TYR A 45 -5.68 -4.17 -5.92
N LEU A 46 -5.97 -2.90 -6.22
CA LEU A 46 -6.03 -2.43 -7.61
C LEU A 46 -4.67 -2.57 -8.32
N LEU A 47 -3.58 -2.15 -7.68
CA LEU A 47 -2.23 -2.33 -8.21
C LEU A 47 -1.86 -3.81 -8.35
N PHE A 48 -2.30 -4.66 -7.42
CA PHE A 48 -2.17 -6.10 -7.52
C PHE A 48 -2.88 -6.66 -8.75
N PHE A 49 -4.09 -6.21 -9.06
CA PHE A 49 -4.78 -6.63 -10.28
C PHE A 49 -4.08 -6.15 -11.55
N VAL A 50 -3.53 -4.92 -11.56
CA VAL A 50 -2.70 -4.45 -12.68
C VAL A 50 -1.49 -5.36 -12.89
N MET A 51 -0.77 -5.70 -11.82
CA MET A 51 0.35 -6.64 -11.88
C MET A 51 -0.12 -8.03 -12.32
N LEU A 52 -1.26 -8.51 -11.82
CA LEU A 52 -1.81 -9.83 -12.17
C LEU A 52 -2.19 -9.91 -13.65
N VAL A 53 -2.74 -8.83 -14.23
CA VAL A 53 -3.01 -8.74 -15.68
C VAL A 53 -1.71 -8.86 -16.46
N LYS A 54 -0.64 -8.19 -16.04
CA LYS A 54 0.68 -8.34 -16.66
C LYS A 54 1.20 -9.78 -16.56
N LEU A 55 1.11 -10.39 -15.37
CA LEU A 55 1.53 -11.77 -15.12
C LEU A 55 0.62 -12.80 -15.80
N SER A 56 -0.55 -12.41 -16.31
CA SER A 56 -1.54 -13.34 -16.82
C SER A 56 -1.06 -14.09 -18.05
N ALA A 57 -0.29 -13.46 -18.94
CA ALA A 57 0.31 -14.12 -20.10
C ALA A 57 1.17 -15.34 -19.69
N ASP A 58 2.16 -15.14 -18.82
CA ASP A 58 3.00 -16.24 -18.32
C ASP A 58 2.20 -17.31 -17.54
N ILE A 59 1.17 -16.91 -16.80
CA ILE A 59 0.31 -17.87 -16.09
C ILE A 59 -0.48 -18.74 -17.09
N LEU A 60 -1.03 -18.14 -18.15
CA LEU A 60 -1.78 -18.84 -19.19
C LEU A 60 -0.86 -19.80 -19.97
N ASP A 61 0.34 -19.37 -20.32
CA ASP A 61 1.35 -20.20 -20.98
C ASP A 61 1.70 -21.43 -20.14
N ARG A 62 1.89 -21.27 -18.82
CA ARG A 62 2.15 -22.39 -17.90
C ARG A 62 0.98 -23.35 -17.71
N LEU A 63 -0.23 -22.90 -18.05
CA LEU A 63 -1.44 -23.73 -18.04
C LEU A 63 -1.75 -24.35 -19.42
N ASP A 64 -0.88 -24.14 -20.41
CA ASP A 64 -1.07 -24.58 -21.80
C ASP A 64 -2.35 -23.99 -22.43
N ILE A 65 -2.66 -22.73 -22.09
CA ILE A 65 -3.82 -21.98 -22.60
C ILE A 65 -3.31 -20.89 -23.56
N PHE A 66 -3.60 -21.04 -24.84
CA PHE A 66 -3.24 -20.09 -25.90
C PHE A 66 -4.37 -19.10 -26.19
N ILE A 67 -4.07 -17.80 -26.11
CA ILE A 67 -4.98 -16.72 -26.51
C ILE A 67 -4.20 -15.77 -27.43
N LEU A 68 -4.56 -15.75 -28.72
CA LEU A 68 -3.83 -15.02 -29.76
C LEU A 68 -3.67 -13.53 -29.43
N GLU A 69 -4.73 -12.89 -28.96
CA GLU A 69 -4.75 -11.46 -28.65
C GLU A 69 -3.81 -11.09 -27.48
N ILE A 70 -3.56 -12.04 -26.57
CA ILE A 70 -2.63 -11.84 -25.45
C ILE A 70 -1.19 -12.03 -25.92
N GLU A 71 -0.93 -12.99 -26.79
CA GLU A 71 0.40 -13.21 -27.35
C GLU A 71 0.84 -12.08 -28.30
N GLU A 72 -0.07 -11.55 -29.11
CA GLU A 72 0.18 -10.40 -29.98
C GLU A 72 0.59 -9.15 -29.19
N LEU A 73 0.21 -9.06 -27.91
CA LEU A 73 0.63 -7.97 -27.05
C LEU A 73 2.13 -8.05 -26.68
N GLN A 74 2.77 -9.20 -26.91
CA GLN A 74 4.20 -9.45 -26.66
C GLN A 74 4.63 -8.96 -25.27
N ILE A 75 3.82 -9.29 -24.24
CA ILE A 75 4.07 -8.85 -22.87
C ILE A 75 5.42 -9.40 -22.41
N PRO A 76 6.35 -8.57 -21.90
CA PRO A 76 7.64 -9.06 -21.45
C PRO A 76 7.50 -10.09 -20.34
N ALA A 77 8.27 -11.17 -20.44
CA ALA A 77 8.27 -12.25 -19.48
C ALA A 77 8.52 -11.71 -18.06
N PRO A 78 7.77 -12.19 -17.06
CA PRO A 78 7.91 -11.71 -15.71
C PRO A 78 9.22 -12.15 -15.06
N ILE A 79 9.79 -11.24 -14.29
CA ILE A 79 10.94 -11.52 -13.44
C ILE A 79 10.52 -11.66 -11.98
N TRP A 80 11.36 -12.32 -11.18
CA TRP A 80 11.00 -12.80 -9.85
C TRP A 80 10.42 -11.74 -8.91
N TRP A 81 10.89 -10.49 -8.98
CA TRP A 81 10.42 -9.43 -8.08
C TRP A 81 8.91 -9.16 -8.24
N GLU A 82 8.36 -9.34 -9.44
CA GLU A 82 6.95 -9.10 -9.72
C GLU A 82 6.06 -10.09 -8.96
N TYR A 83 6.43 -11.38 -8.98
CA TYR A 83 5.76 -12.41 -8.19
C TYR A 83 5.93 -12.18 -6.68
N PHE A 84 7.15 -11.82 -6.23
CA PHE A 84 7.37 -11.51 -4.82
C PHE A 84 6.54 -10.32 -4.35
N TRP A 85 6.40 -9.28 -5.17
CA TRP A 85 5.56 -8.13 -4.87
C TRP A 85 4.08 -8.52 -4.76
N CYS A 86 3.58 -9.40 -5.64
CA CYS A 86 2.23 -9.95 -5.56
C CYS A 86 1.92 -10.64 -4.22
N LEU A 87 2.91 -11.25 -3.56
CA LEU A 87 2.71 -11.87 -2.25
C LEU A 87 2.35 -10.85 -1.15
N SER A 88 2.69 -9.57 -1.34
CA SER A 88 2.44 -8.53 -0.35
C SER A 88 0.93 -8.27 -0.14
N VAL A 89 0.08 -8.62 -1.11
CA VAL A 89 -1.39 -8.48 -0.98
C VAL A 89 -1.94 -9.35 0.14
N PHE A 90 -1.34 -10.53 0.40
CA PHE A 90 -1.77 -11.44 1.47
C PHE A 90 -1.52 -10.86 2.87
N LEU A 91 -0.58 -9.92 3.01
CA LEU A 91 -0.36 -9.24 4.29
C LEU A 91 -1.56 -8.38 4.70
N SER A 92 -2.40 -7.95 3.75
CA SER A 92 -3.62 -7.21 4.03
C SER A 92 -4.56 -7.96 4.98
N PHE A 93 -4.60 -9.30 4.95
CA PHE A 93 -5.38 -10.11 5.90
C PHE A 93 -4.94 -9.86 7.34
N VAL A 94 -3.63 -9.78 7.59
CA VAL A 94 -3.06 -9.46 8.90
C VAL A 94 -3.40 -8.03 9.30
N GLY A 95 -3.23 -7.06 8.39
CA GLY A 95 -3.53 -5.65 8.63
C GLY A 95 -5.01 -5.38 8.94
N LEU A 96 -5.92 -5.92 8.15
CA LEU A 96 -7.38 -5.80 8.34
C LEU A 96 -7.85 -6.51 9.61
N SER A 97 -7.33 -7.70 9.90
CA SER A 97 -7.65 -8.44 11.12
C SER A 97 -7.15 -7.70 12.37
N ALA A 98 -5.95 -7.12 12.30
CA ALA A 98 -5.40 -6.27 13.35
C ALA A 98 -6.25 -5.01 13.57
N ALA A 99 -6.65 -4.34 12.49
CA ALA A 99 -7.52 -3.16 12.53
C ALA A 99 -8.92 -3.45 13.10
N ARG A 100 -9.50 -4.62 12.79
CA ARG A 100 -10.80 -5.03 13.34
C ARG A 100 -10.74 -5.22 14.85
N ARG A 101 -9.68 -5.85 15.35
CA ARG A 101 -9.54 -6.25 16.77
C ARG A 101 -8.64 -5.32 17.61
N ASN A 102 -8.13 -4.22 17.03
CA ASN A 102 -7.14 -3.33 17.65
C ASN A 102 -5.87 -4.07 18.14
N ARG A 103 -5.44 -5.12 17.43
CA ARG A 103 -4.30 -5.95 17.86
C ARG A 103 -2.98 -5.29 17.47
N VAL A 104 -2.33 -4.65 18.43
CA VAL A 104 -1.07 -3.92 18.24
C VAL A 104 0.03 -4.80 17.65
N ASN A 105 0.22 -6.01 18.17
CA ASN A 105 1.30 -6.89 17.71
C ASN A 105 1.08 -7.36 16.26
N ASP A 106 -0.16 -7.65 15.87
CA ASP A 106 -0.45 -8.05 14.49
C ASP A 106 -0.34 -6.86 13.52
N MET A 107 -0.67 -5.65 13.96
CA MET A 107 -0.41 -4.45 13.16
C MET A 107 1.08 -4.22 12.94
N LYS A 108 1.91 -4.45 13.96
CA LYS A 108 3.38 -4.41 13.79
C LYS A 108 3.88 -5.48 12.81
N LYS A 109 3.35 -6.71 12.87
CA LYS A 109 3.67 -7.76 11.90
C LYS A 109 3.29 -7.35 10.48
N TYR A 110 2.12 -6.75 10.30
CA TYR A 110 1.70 -6.18 9.02
C TYR A 110 2.68 -5.10 8.54
N MET A 111 3.09 -4.17 9.41
CA MET A 111 4.07 -3.13 9.06
C MET A 111 5.43 -3.71 8.63
N VAL A 112 5.96 -4.69 9.37
CA VAL A 112 7.21 -5.38 9.01
C VAL A 112 7.06 -6.13 7.68
N GLY A 113 5.93 -6.83 7.50
CA GLY A 113 5.62 -7.52 6.24
C GLY A 113 5.59 -6.57 5.05
N ILE A 114 4.87 -5.45 5.14
CA ILE A 114 4.81 -4.46 4.05
C ILE A 114 6.20 -3.88 3.78
N SER A 115 6.94 -3.52 4.83
CA SER A 115 8.30 -2.98 4.72
C SER A 115 9.29 -3.93 4.02
N THR A 116 9.00 -5.23 4.00
CA THR A 116 9.86 -6.26 3.40
C THR A 116 9.30 -6.73 2.07
N VAL A 117 8.15 -7.40 2.09
CA VAL A 117 7.54 -8.06 0.93
C VAL A 117 7.01 -7.06 -0.12
N ALA A 118 6.68 -5.82 0.26
CA ALA A 118 6.24 -4.80 -0.69
C ALA A 118 7.40 -3.89 -1.14
N PHE A 119 8.17 -3.34 -0.19
CA PHE A 119 9.22 -2.37 -0.56
C PHE A 119 10.46 -3.00 -1.19
N VAL A 120 10.92 -4.18 -0.75
CA VAL A 120 12.15 -4.78 -1.30
C VAL A 120 12.03 -5.08 -2.79
N PRO A 121 10.92 -5.70 -3.29
CA PRO A 121 10.73 -5.86 -4.73
C PRO A 121 10.68 -4.55 -5.50
N LEU A 122 10.08 -3.50 -4.95
CA LEU A 122 10.02 -2.18 -5.60
C LEU A 122 11.41 -1.53 -5.69
N ILE A 123 12.22 -1.64 -4.64
CA ILE A 123 13.61 -1.16 -4.66
C ILE A 123 14.42 -1.94 -5.69
N TYR A 124 14.25 -3.27 -5.75
CA TYR A 124 14.88 -4.09 -6.77
C TYR A 124 14.48 -3.63 -8.18
N CYS A 125 13.18 -3.39 -8.42
CA CYS A 125 12.68 -2.88 -9.69
C CYS A 125 13.34 -1.55 -10.09
N ILE A 126 13.45 -0.59 -9.17
CA ILE A 126 14.14 0.69 -9.40
C ILE A 126 15.57 0.46 -9.85
N MET A 127 16.32 -0.38 -9.12
CA MET A 127 17.72 -0.66 -9.42
C MET A 127 17.90 -1.42 -10.73
N TYR A 128 16.99 -2.36 -11.01
CA TYR A 128 17.04 -3.20 -12.21
C TYR A 128 16.86 -2.37 -13.49
N TYR A 129 15.91 -1.43 -13.50
CA TYR A 129 15.64 -0.56 -14.66
C TYR A 129 16.34 0.81 -14.59
N LEU A 130 17.29 1.00 -13.67
CA LEU A 130 17.91 2.30 -13.45
C LEU A 130 18.65 2.79 -14.69
N ASN A 131 19.43 1.91 -15.34
CA ASN A 131 20.23 2.29 -16.51
C ASN A 131 19.33 2.70 -17.68
N ASP A 132 18.34 1.87 -18.04
CA ASP A 132 17.35 2.16 -19.10
C ASP A 132 16.65 3.51 -18.87
N VAL A 133 16.27 3.80 -17.61
CA VAL A 133 15.59 5.04 -17.27
C VAL A 133 16.54 6.24 -17.34
N LEU A 134 17.79 6.10 -16.90
CA LEU A 134 18.78 7.17 -17.01
C LEU A 134 19.14 7.44 -18.47
N GLU A 135 19.38 6.40 -19.26
CA GLU A 135 19.64 6.50 -20.69
C GLU A 135 18.49 7.22 -21.40
N TYR A 136 17.24 6.85 -21.10
CA TYR A 136 16.07 7.54 -21.65
C TYR A 136 16.03 9.03 -21.27
N ILE A 137 16.34 9.39 -20.02
CA ILE A 137 16.30 10.78 -19.55
C ILE A 137 17.38 11.65 -20.21
N TYR A 138 18.53 11.06 -20.52
CA TYR A 138 19.66 11.75 -21.15
C TYR A 138 19.71 11.59 -22.67
N LEU A 139 18.69 10.98 -23.27
CA LEU A 139 18.63 10.73 -24.70
C LEU A 139 18.61 12.05 -25.48
N GLU A 140 19.47 12.16 -26.50
CA GLU A 140 19.52 13.35 -27.36
C GLU A 140 18.26 13.44 -28.24
N GLU A 141 17.75 14.66 -28.42
CA GLU A 141 16.58 14.93 -29.24
C GLU A 141 16.81 14.44 -30.69
N GLY A 142 15.89 13.63 -31.20
CA GLY A 142 15.98 13.03 -32.53
C GLY A 142 16.63 11.64 -32.58
N THR A 143 17.13 11.12 -31.45
CA THR A 143 17.57 9.71 -31.35
C THR A 143 16.36 8.79 -31.26
N GLU A 144 16.31 7.75 -32.09
CA GLU A 144 15.26 6.74 -32.03
C GLU A 144 15.55 5.72 -30.91
N LEU A 145 14.51 5.26 -30.20
CA LEU A 145 14.70 4.27 -29.12
C LEU A 145 15.28 2.94 -29.61
N GLU A 146 15.04 2.60 -30.89
CA GLU A 146 15.58 1.39 -31.53
C GLU A 146 17.11 1.44 -31.68
N ASP A 147 17.72 2.63 -31.66
CA ASP A 147 19.17 2.83 -31.75
C ASP A 147 19.87 2.78 -30.37
N THR A 148 19.11 2.52 -29.30
CA THR A 148 19.60 2.50 -27.90
C THR A 148 19.59 1.09 -27.31
N ASP A 149 20.28 0.91 -26.17
CA ASP A 149 20.24 -0.36 -25.42
C ASP A 149 18.99 -0.48 -24.51
N ILE A 150 18.08 0.50 -24.56
CA ILE A 150 16.88 0.55 -23.72
C ILE A 150 15.92 -0.58 -24.10
N PHE A 151 15.41 -1.30 -23.10
CA PHE A 151 14.38 -2.29 -23.36
C PHE A 151 13.01 -1.63 -23.61
N VAL A 152 12.42 -1.92 -24.76
CA VAL A 152 11.15 -1.34 -25.25
C VAL A 152 10.04 -2.38 -25.28
N TRP A 153 8.82 -1.98 -24.88
CA TRP A 153 7.60 -2.76 -25.04
C TRP A 153 6.53 -1.90 -25.74
N GLN A 154 6.03 -2.37 -26.89
CA GLN A 154 5.01 -1.68 -27.69
C GLN A 154 5.40 -0.21 -28.03
N GLY A 155 6.67 0.03 -28.32
CA GLY A 155 7.20 1.37 -28.61
C GLY A 155 7.44 2.26 -27.39
N TYR A 156 7.20 1.77 -26.18
CA TYR A 156 7.44 2.51 -24.93
C TYR A 156 8.65 1.95 -24.16
N PRO A 157 9.48 2.81 -23.55
CA PRO A 157 10.59 2.39 -22.68
C PRO A 157 10.02 1.67 -21.45
N TYR A 158 10.29 0.37 -21.36
CA TYR A 158 9.64 -0.51 -20.39
C TYR A 158 9.98 -0.14 -18.94
N GLY A 159 11.24 0.26 -18.69
CA GLY A 159 11.70 0.73 -17.39
C GLY A 159 10.92 1.94 -16.87
N LEU A 160 10.51 2.87 -17.74
CA LEU A 160 9.71 4.02 -17.33
C LEU A 160 8.28 3.64 -16.94
N LEU A 161 7.67 2.69 -17.65
CA LEU A 161 6.35 2.18 -17.28
C LEU A 161 6.39 1.58 -15.87
N TRP A 162 7.46 0.84 -15.57
CA TRP A 162 7.70 0.33 -14.23
C TRP A 162 7.94 1.42 -13.20
N TYR A 163 8.71 2.46 -13.50
CA TYR A 163 8.88 3.59 -12.59
C TYR A 163 7.54 4.28 -12.30
N GLY A 164 6.66 4.43 -13.30
CA GLY A 164 5.30 4.93 -13.10
C GLY A 164 4.50 4.07 -12.11
N PHE A 165 4.51 2.75 -12.27
CA PHE A 165 3.89 1.81 -11.34
C PHE A 165 4.49 1.92 -9.93
N VAL A 166 5.82 1.93 -9.82
CA VAL A 166 6.56 1.98 -8.55
C VAL A 166 6.25 3.26 -7.79
N LEU A 167 6.15 4.41 -8.46
CA LEU A 167 5.80 5.68 -7.81
C LEU A 167 4.45 5.61 -7.09
N VAL A 168 3.43 5.05 -7.75
CA VAL A 168 2.10 4.88 -7.15
C VAL A 168 2.13 3.83 -6.03
N ALA A 169 2.80 2.70 -6.25
CA ALA A 169 2.93 1.64 -5.25
C ALA A 169 3.62 2.13 -3.98
N LEU A 170 4.74 2.86 -4.11
CA LEU A 170 5.45 3.47 -2.98
C LEU A 170 4.55 4.42 -2.20
N GLN A 171 3.79 5.30 -2.88
CA GLN A 171 2.84 6.19 -2.19
C GLN A 171 1.82 5.40 -1.36
N VAL A 172 1.20 4.38 -1.96
CA VAL A 172 0.22 3.52 -1.28
C VAL A 172 0.84 2.84 -0.06
N HIS A 173 2.05 2.30 -0.17
CA HIS A 173 2.71 1.62 0.94
C HIS A 173 3.23 2.57 2.03
N PHE A 174 3.75 3.75 1.68
CA PHE A 174 4.13 4.78 2.66
C PHE A 174 2.92 5.24 3.46
N PHE A 175 1.79 5.53 2.81
CA PHE A 175 0.54 5.86 3.51
C PHE A 175 0.04 4.69 4.37
N SER A 176 0.15 3.45 3.88
CA SER A 176 -0.19 2.25 4.67
C SER A 176 0.59 2.19 5.98
N LEU A 177 1.91 2.38 5.92
CA LEU A 177 2.78 2.39 7.10
C LEU A 177 2.47 3.58 8.02
N TYR A 178 2.24 4.77 7.47
CA TYR A 178 1.89 5.96 8.22
C TYR A 178 0.59 5.78 9.02
N PHE A 179 -0.48 5.29 8.39
CA PHE A 179 -1.75 5.06 9.08
C PHE A 179 -1.66 3.90 10.07
N ALA A 180 -0.94 2.82 9.73
CA ALA A 180 -0.69 1.71 10.65
C ALA A 180 0.07 2.16 11.91
N TRP A 181 1.08 3.02 11.76
CA TRP A 181 1.84 3.60 12.87
C TRP A 181 0.95 4.45 13.78
N ASN A 182 0.09 5.29 13.21
CA ASN A 182 -0.86 6.10 13.98
C ASN A 182 -1.86 5.23 14.75
N LEU A 183 -2.30 4.10 14.17
CA LEU A 183 -3.14 3.12 14.87
C LEU A 183 -2.41 2.46 16.05
N VAL A 184 -1.15 2.06 15.86
CA VAL A 184 -0.32 1.49 16.94
C VAL A 184 -0.17 2.49 18.08
N LYS A 185 0.11 3.77 17.79
CA LYS A 185 0.18 4.83 18.80
C LYS A 185 -1.15 4.99 19.55
N ALA A 186 -2.27 5.09 18.84
CA ALA A 186 -3.59 5.27 19.44
C ALA A 186 -4.00 4.09 20.35
N TRP A 187 -3.76 2.85 19.92
CA TRP A 187 -4.15 1.67 20.70
C TRP A 187 -3.27 1.43 21.92
N LYS A 188 -1.97 1.76 21.85
CA LYS A 188 -1.08 1.69 23.01
C LYS A 188 -1.45 2.73 24.07
N ALA A 189 -1.75 3.97 23.67
CA ALA A 189 -2.19 5.01 24.60
C ALA A 189 -3.45 4.59 25.36
N ARG A 190 -4.42 3.98 24.67
CA ARG A 190 -5.60 3.38 25.30
C ARG A 190 -5.24 2.25 26.28
N GLY A 191 -4.32 1.37 25.89
CA GLY A 191 -3.88 0.26 26.72
C GLY A 191 -3.20 0.70 28.02
N ALA A 192 -2.45 1.80 27.99
CA ALA A 192 -1.83 2.40 29.18
C ALA A 192 -2.89 3.01 30.11
N LEU A 193 -3.82 3.81 29.57
CA LEU A 193 -4.92 4.42 30.34
C LEU A 193 -5.83 3.39 31.05
N LYS A 194 -5.98 2.18 30.48
CA LYS A 194 -6.74 1.09 31.13
C LYS A 194 -5.98 0.43 32.29
N ARG A 195 -4.66 0.58 32.38
CA ARG A 195 -3.84 -0.02 33.45
C ARG A 195 -3.68 0.92 34.65
N GLU A 196 -3.88 2.21 34.45
CA GLU A 196 -3.76 3.25 35.48
C GLU A 196 -5.08 3.51 36.23
N ASN A 197 -6.21 3.07 35.66
CA ASN A 197 -7.55 3.08 36.29
C ASN A 197 -7.95 1.67 36.73
#